data_AF-A0A7R9QN80-F1
#
_entry.id   AF-A0A7R9QN80-F1
#
_cell.length_a   1.000
_cell.length_b   1.000
_cell.length_c   1.000
_cell.angle_alpha   90.00
_cell.angle_beta   90.00
_cell.angle_gamma   90.00
#
_symmetry.space_group_name_H-M   'P 1'
#
loop_
_entity.id
_entity.type
_entity.pdbx_description
1 polymer ?
#
loop_
_entity_poly.entity_id
_entity_poly.type
_entity_poly.pdbx_seq_one_letter_code
_entity_poly.pdbx_strand_id
1 'polypeptide(L)'
;MLQIVTNAGLWVEAFFLLSGFLCAYGTILELRKTSIKHYNPITNIIHRYLRLTPSLLAVIAFSILQEVMATGPQWHRDLDYINMVYKQAYCRVGPYCVGILMAYFYQKYKGIIVIKPTLNMTLWILSIGLNLSITFLTWPWLLGNSYHNMASVLYGSTHRTLWALSWSYVLFACATGHGSVVNTALSWKAFIPLSRLSFQAYLYHSVLISRFVYDARQPLYSSKITLVCITCL
;
A
#
# COMPACT_ATOMS: atom_id res chain seq x y z
N MET A 1 17.58 1.15 -10.33
CA MET A 1 17.76 0.24 -9.18
C MET A 1 17.47 0.96 -7.85
N LEU A 2 18.20 2.02 -7.49
CA LEU A 2 17.98 2.74 -6.22
C LEU A 2 16.53 3.25 -6.05
N GLN A 3 15.92 3.80 -7.10
CA GLN A 3 14.57 4.36 -7.07
C GLN A 3 13.46 3.34 -6.73
N ILE A 4 13.65 2.07 -7.05
CA ILE A 4 12.65 1.02 -6.77
C ILE A 4 12.68 0.67 -5.28
N VAL A 5 13.88 0.67 -4.68
CA VAL A 5 14.07 0.43 -3.25
C VAL A 5 13.53 1.61 -2.43
N THR A 6 13.70 2.85 -2.89
CA THR A 6 13.21 4.04 -2.18
C THR A 6 11.69 4.19 -2.23
N ASN A 7 11.01 3.58 -3.22
CA ASN A 7 9.55 3.57 -3.34
C ASN A 7 8.90 2.36 -2.62
N ALA A 8 9.64 1.68 -1.72
CA ALA A 8 9.13 0.55 -0.97
C ALA A 8 7.82 0.85 -0.21
N GLY A 9 7.62 2.09 0.24
CA GLY A 9 6.39 2.51 0.93
C GLY A 9 5.13 2.50 0.05
N LEU A 10 5.24 2.56 -1.28
CA LEU A 10 4.09 2.43 -2.18
C LEU A 10 3.48 1.03 -2.12
N TRP A 11 4.29 0.00 -1.86
CA TRP A 11 3.79 -1.37 -1.72
C TRP A 11 2.88 -1.55 -0.50
N VAL A 12 2.97 -0.65 0.49
CA VAL A 12 2.05 -0.63 1.64
C VAL A 12 0.61 -0.41 1.19
N GLU A 13 0.43 0.45 0.20
CA GLU A 13 -0.88 0.81 -0.32
C GLU A 13 -1.57 -0.38 -1.00
N ALA A 14 -0.80 -1.36 -1.50
CA ALA A 14 -1.32 -2.61 -2.05
C ALA A 14 -1.96 -3.47 -0.93
N PHE A 15 -1.37 -3.50 0.27
CA PHE A 15 -1.96 -4.20 1.40
C PHE A 15 -3.26 -3.53 1.86
N PHE A 16 -3.33 -2.20 1.88
CA PHE A 16 -4.56 -1.48 2.20
C PHE A 16 -5.66 -1.73 1.16
N LEU A 17 -5.32 -1.68 -0.12
CA LEU A 17 -6.23 -2.01 -1.23
C LEU A 17 -6.79 -3.44 -1.11
N LEU A 18 -5.91 -4.43 -0.92
CA LEU A 18 -6.30 -5.83 -0.74
C LEU A 18 -7.15 -6.03 0.52
N SER A 19 -6.78 -5.41 1.64
CA SER A 19 -7.54 -5.49 2.90
C SER A 19 -8.96 -4.96 2.73
N GLY A 20 -9.12 -3.80 2.08
CA GLY A 20 -10.41 -3.20 1.76
C GLY A 20 -11.26 -4.06 0.83
N PHE A 21 -10.65 -4.60 -0.23
CA PHE A 21 -11.31 -5.50 -1.16
C PHE A 21 -11.83 -6.77 -0.48
N LEU A 22 -10.98 -7.47 0.28
CA LEU A 22 -11.38 -8.67 1.01
C LEU A 22 -12.42 -8.38 2.10
N CYS A 23 -12.37 -7.19 2.72
CA CYS A 23 -13.34 -6.76 3.72
C CYS A 23 -14.74 -6.70 3.12
N ALA A 24 -14.91 -5.87 2.10
CA ALA A 24 -16.19 -5.71 1.42
C ALA A 24 -16.66 -7.01 0.75
N TYR A 25 -15.74 -7.80 0.17
CA TYR A 25 -16.09 -9.09 -0.41
C TYR A 25 -16.64 -10.08 0.62
N GLY A 26 -15.98 -10.21 1.78
CA GLY A 26 -16.39 -11.12 2.85
C GLY A 26 -17.75 -10.74 3.45
N THR A 27 -17.96 -9.45 3.73
CA THR A 27 -19.23 -8.98 4.30
C THR A 27 -20.39 -9.19 3.34
N ILE A 28 -20.23 -8.89 2.05
CA ILE A 28 -21.30 -9.12 1.06
C ILE A 28 -21.56 -10.63 0.87
N LEU A 29 -20.53 -11.47 0.96
CA LEU A 29 -20.68 -12.92 0.87
C LEU A 29 -21.48 -13.47 2.06
N GLU A 30 -21.25 -12.97 3.26
CA GLU A 30 -22.03 -13.33 4.45
C GLU A 30 -23.46 -12.82 4.36
N LEU A 31 -23.69 -11.59 3.92
CA LEU A 31 -25.03 -11.05 3.67
C LEU A 31 -25.82 -11.84 2.61
N ARG A 32 -25.14 -12.56 1.72
CA ARG A 32 -25.79 -13.49 0.77
C ARG A 32 -26.15 -14.82 1.44
N LYS A 33 -25.33 -15.32 2.37
CA LYS A 33 -25.56 -16.59 3.08
C LYS A 33 -26.57 -16.46 4.20
N THR A 34 -26.47 -15.39 4.98
CA THR A 34 -27.39 -15.01 6.05
C THR A 34 -28.16 -13.78 5.61
N SER A 35 -29.49 -13.86 5.61
CA SER A 35 -30.35 -12.69 5.40
C SER A 35 -29.94 -11.55 6.35
N ILE A 36 -30.02 -10.30 5.88
CA ILE A 36 -29.61 -9.06 6.56
C ILE A 36 -30.04 -9.04 8.04
N LYS A 37 -31.19 -9.65 8.36
CA LYS A 37 -31.80 -9.69 9.70
C LYS A 37 -30.97 -10.43 10.78
N HIS A 38 -30.11 -11.38 10.41
CA HIS A 38 -29.28 -12.16 11.36
C HIS A 38 -27.78 -11.85 11.23
N TYR A 39 -27.42 -10.87 10.40
CA TYR A 39 -26.03 -10.50 10.21
C TYR A 39 -25.53 -9.69 11.40
N ASN A 40 -24.59 -10.25 12.16
CA ASN A 40 -23.90 -9.51 13.22
C ASN A 40 -22.55 -8.98 12.68
N PRO A 41 -22.50 -7.72 12.19
CA PRO A 41 -21.26 -7.15 11.65
C PRO A 41 -20.14 -7.13 12.68
N ILE A 42 -20.50 -6.96 13.96
CA ILE A 42 -19.55 -6.74 15.05
C ILE A 42 -18.72 -8.01 15.27
N THR A 43 -19.33 -9.19 15.26
CA THR A 43 -18.60 -10.46 15.50
C THR A 43 -17.62 -10.79 14.36
N ASN A 44 -18.00 -10.52 13.11
CA ASN A 44 -17.11 -10.73 11.96
C ASN A 44 -15.95 -9.71 11.94
N ILE A 45 -16.27 -8.45 12.25
CA ILE A 45 -15.27 -7.40 12.43
C ILE A 45 -14.31 -7.78 13.56
N ILE A 46 -14.80 -8.24 14.72
CA ILE A 46 -13.97 -8.65 15.86
C ILE A 46 -13.03 -9.81 15.51
N HIS A 47 -13.51 -10.88 14.86
CA HIS A 47 -12.63 -11.98 14.45
C HIS A 47 -11.57 -11.53 13.43
N ARG A 48 -11.93 -10.59 12.55
CA ARG A 48 -11.02 -9.98 11.59
C ARG A 48 -9.97 -9.09 12.28
N TYR A 49 -10.39 -8.28 13.26
CA TYR A 49 -9.48 -7.46 14.06
C TYR A 49 -8.55 -8.33 14.91
N LEU A 50 -9.05 -9.37 15.58
CA LEU A 50 -8.25 -10.31 16.38
C LEU A 50 -7.11 -10.97 15.56
N ARG A 51 -7.33 -11.23 14.28
CA ARG A 51 -6.31 -11.77 13.37
C ARG A 51 -5.33 -10.71 12.83
N LEU A 52 -5.74 -9.44 12.75
CA LEU A 52 -4.90 -8.30 12.36
C LEU A 52 -4.08 -7.73 13.53
N THR A 53 -4.54 -7.92 14.77
CA THR A 53 -3.87 -7.46 15.99
C THR A 53 -2.41 -7.88 16.10
N PRO A 54 -1.98 -9.14 15.86
CA PRO A 54 -0.57 -9.51 16.03
C PRO A 54 0.35 -8.71 15.11
N SER A 55 -0.08 -8.42 13.88
CA SER A 55 0.65 -7.56 12.97
C SER A 55 0.68 -6.10 13.41
N LEU A 56 -0.44 -5.56 13.92
CA LEU A 56 -0.52 -4.18 14.39
C LEU A 56 0.27 -3.97 15.69
N LEU A 57 0.19 -4.92 16.62
CA LEU A 57 0.94 -4.91 17.88
C LEU A 57 2.44 -5.00 17.62
N ALA A 58 2.88 -5.81 16.65
CA ALA A 58 4.27 -5.86 16.23
C ALA A 58 4.75 -4.52 15.66
N VAL A 59 3.93 -3.85 14.84
CA VAL A 59 4.25 -2.51 14.31
C VAL A 59 4.30 -1.46 15.43
N ILE A 60 3.32 -1.45 16.34
CA ILE A 60 3.28 -0.49 17.45
C ILE A 60 4.44 -0.73 18.41
N ALA A 61 4.71 -1.98 18.79
CA ALA A 61 5.86 -2.34 19.61
C ALA A 61 7.18 -1.93 18.93
N PHE A 62 7.24 -2.07 17.60
CA PHE A 62 8.39 -1.65 16.82
C PHE A 62 8.56 -0.12 16.77
N SER A 63 7.47 0.63 16.57
CA SER A 63 7.50 2.10 16.67
C SER A 63 8.03 2.55 18.02
N ILE A 64 7.56 1.95 19.12
CA ILE A 64 8.03 2.24 20.48
C ILE A 64 9.52 1.89 20.64
N LEU A 65 9.98 0.76 20.08
CA LEU A 65 11.40 0.39 20.11
C LEU A 65 12.30 1.39 19.39
N GLN A 66 11.82 2.03 18.31
CA GLN A 66 12.57 3.11 17.66
C GLN A 66 12.68 4.34 18.56
N GLU A 67 11.61 4.72 19.27
CA GLU A 67 11.63 5.84 20.22
C GLU A 67 12.62 5.59 21.38
N VAL A 68 12.75 4.34 21.83
CA VAL A 68 13.67 3.96 22.91
C VAL A 68 15.13 3.92 22.44
N MET A 69 15.39 3.61 21.17
CA MET A 69 16.74 3.52 20.60
C MET A 69 17.28 4.83 20.00
N ALA A 70 16.42 5.84 19.76
CA ALA A 70 16.79 7.08 19.09
C ALA A 70 17.06 8.23 20.09
N THR A 71 18.27 8.26 20.67
CA THR A 71 18.74 9.35 21.56
C THR A 71 19.58 10.42 20.83
N GLY A 72 19.30 10.68 19.54
CA GLY A 72 20.05 11.63 18.70
C GLY A 72 19.31 12.95 18.43
N PRO A 73 20.02 14.09 18.20
CA PRO A 73 19.41 15.41 17.97
C PRO A 73 18.55 15.52 16.69
N GLN A 74 18.61 14.54 15.79
CA GLN A 74 17.73 14.42 14.62
C GLN A 74 16.28 14.05 15.00
N TRP A 75 16.09 13.39 16.15
CA TRP A 75 14.82 12.85 16.64
C TRP A 75 13.70 13.90 16.73
N HIS A 76 14.03 15.13 17.12
CA HIS A 76 13.03 16.19 17.31
C HIS A 76 12.46 16.71 15.98
N ARG A 77 13.22 16.70 14.88
CA ARG A 77 12.69 17.06 13.54
C ARG A 77 11.86 15.94 12.93
N ASP A 78 12.24 14.69 13.18
CA ASP A 78 11.49 13.53 12.68
C ASP A 78 10.16 13.35 13.43
N LEU A 79 10.09 13.69 14.72
CA LEU A 79 8.85 13.65 15.52
C LEU A 79 7.75 14.56 14.97
N ASP A 80 8.05 15.78 14.55
CA ASP A 80 7.06 16.70 13.96
C ASP A 80 6.54 16.19 12.61
N TYR A 81 7.43 15.65 11.78
CA TYR A 81 7.07 15.06 10.49
C TYR A 81 6.27 13.76 10.66
N ILE A 82 6.66 12.90 11.61
CA ILE A 82 5.94 11.67 11.97
C ILE A 82 4.56 12.01 12.55
N ASN A 83 4.42 13.04 13.40
CA ASN A 83 3.13 13.44 13.96
C ASN A 83 2.19 14.08 12.93
N MET A 84 2.72 14.85 11.96
CA MET A 84 1.89 15.52 10.94
C MET A 84 1.60 14.65 9.70
N VAL A 85 2.57 13.86 9.21
CA VAL A 85 2.47 13.15 7.91
C VAL A 85 2.34 11.64 8.08
N TYR A 86 3.00 11.04 9.08
CA TYR A 86 3.08 9.57 9.21
C TYR A 86 2.00 8.97 10.15
N LYS A 87 1.64 9.67 11.23
CA LYS A 87 0.60 9.26 12.20
C LYS A 87 -0.82 9.50 11.70
N GLN A 88 -1.03 10.39 10.74
CA GLN A 88 -2.37 10.71 10.27
C GLN A 88 -2.88 9.63 9.30
N ALA A 89 -3.69 8.72 9.84
CA ALA A 89 -4.32 7.62 9.10
C ALA A 89 -5.08 8.10 7.84
N TYR A 90 -5.55 9.35 7.82
CA TYR A 90 -6.34 9.94 6.74
C TYR A 90 -5.68 9.85 5.36
N CYS A 91 -4.35 10.03 5.25
CA CYS A 91 -3.64 9.97 3.97
C CYS A 91 -3.60 8.56 3.37
N ARG A 92 -3.80 7.52 4.19
CA ARG A 92 -3.79 6.09 3.79
C ARG A 92 -5.19 5.50 3.62
N VAL A 93 -6.25 6.26 3.92
CA VAL A 93 -7.65 5.84 3.75
C VAL A 93 -8.02 5.67 2.27
N GLY A 94 -7.42 6.46 1.38
CA GLY A 94 -7.76 6.45 -0.05
C GLY A 94 -7.63 5.07 -0.71
N PRO A 95 -6.46 4.40 -0.66
CA PRO A 95 -6.27 3.06 -1.20
C PRO A 95 -7.22 2.00 -0.62
N TYR A 96 -7.54 2.12 0.67
CA TYR A 96 -8.51 1.24 1.33
C TYR A 96 -9.93 1.42 0.76
N CYS A 97 -10.37 2.67 0.59
CA CYS A 97 -11.66 2.99 -0.02
C CYS A 97 -11.77 2.50 -1.47
N VAL A 98 -10.70 2.65 -2.26
CA VAL A 98 -10.64 2.11 -3.63
C VAL A 98 -10.84 0.59 -3.62
N GLY A 99 -10.25 -0.12 -2.65
CA GLY A 99 -10.42 -1.57 -2.49
C GLY A 99 -11.87 -1.97 -2.20
N ILE A 100 -12.53 -1.26 -1.28
CA ILE A 100 -13.95 -1.47 -0.95
C ILE A 100 -14.84 -1.25 -2.18
N LEU A 101 -14.63 -0.12 -2.89
CA LEU A 101 -15.37 0.19 -4.11
C LEU A 101 -15.20 -0.91 -5.15
N MET A 102 -13.96 -1.34 -5.39
CA MET A 102 -13.66 -2.37 -6.39
C MET A 102 -14.30 -3.72 -6.04
N ALA A 103 -14.34 -4.10 -4.77
CA ALA A 103 -15.04 -5.30 -4.31
C ALA A 103 -16.55 -5.21 -4.51
N TYR A 104 -17.15 -4.05 -4.24
CA TYR A 104 -18.56 -3.81 -4.52
C TYR A 104 -18.87 -3.93 -6.02
N PHE A 105 -18.05 -3.32 -6.88
CA PHE A 105 -18.15 -3.45 -8.33
C PHE A 105 -18.02 -4.91 -8.77
N TYR A 106 -16.99 -5.62 -8.31
CA TYR A 106 -16.78 -7.03 -8.61
C TYR A 106 -18.00 -7.88 -8.25
N GLN A 107 -18.58 -7.65 -7.07
CA GLN A 107 -19.69 -8.44 -6.57
C GLN A 107 -21.02 -8.12 -7.28
N LYS A 108 -21.25 -6.85 -7.63
CA LYS A 108 -22.44 -6.40 -8.37
C LYS A 108 -22.51 -6.98 -9.78
N TYR A 109 -21.36 -7.10 -10.44
CA TYR A 109 -21.26 -7.56 -11.81
C TYR A 109 -20.75 -9.00 -11.95
N LYS A 110 -20.64 -9.73 -10.84
CA LYS A 110 -20.20 -11.12 -10.80
C LYS A 110 -21.11 -11.99 -11.67
N GLY A 111 -20.56 -12.57 -12.74
CA GLY A 111 -21.27 -13.43 -13.68
C GLY A 111 -21.93 -12.72 -14.88
N ILE A 112 -21.95 -11.39 -14.90
CA ILE A 112 -22.51 -10.58 -16.01
C ILE A 112 -21.39 -10.00 -16.88
N ILE A 113 -20.23 -9.70 -16.28
CA ILE A 113 -19.10 -9.13 -17.00
C ILE A 113 -18.40 -10.19 -17.85
N VAL A 114 -18.55 -10.06 -19.17
CA VAL A 114 -17.66 -10.66 -20.18
C VAL A 114 -16.78 -9.53 -20.70
N ILE A 115 -15.53 -9.48 -20.27
CA ILE A 115 -14.60 -8.43 -20.71
C ILE A 115 -14.13 -8.78 -22.13
N LYS A 116 -14.34 -7.87 -23.08
CA LYS A 116 -13.79 -8.03 -24.43
C LYS A 116 -12.25 -8.06 -24.36
N PRO A 117 -11.56 -8.94 -25.11
CA PRO A 117 -10.10 -9.06 -25.07
C PRO A 117 -9.36 -7.75 -25.35
N THR A 118 -9.90 -6.92 -26.25
CA THR A 118 -9.36 -5.59 -26.56
C THR A 118 -9.42 -4.64 -25.38
N LEU A 119 -10.55 -4.59 -24.66
CA LEU A 119 -10.72 -3.79 -23.46
C LEU A 119 -9.83 -4.27 -22.31
N ASN A 120 -9.64 -5.59 -22.19
CA ASN A 120 -8.70 -6.14 -21.22
C ASN A 120 -7.28 -5.63 -21.51
N MET A 121 -6.82 -5.72 -22.76
CA MET A 121 -5.48 -5.30 -23.15
C MET A 121 -5.26 -3.79 -22.94
N THR A 122 -6.23 -2.94 -23.29
CA THR A 122 -6.10 -1.49 -23.07
C THR A 122 -6.01 -1.14 -21.60
N LEU A 123 -6.80 -1.78 -20.73
CA LEU A 123 -6.76 -1.55 -19.30
C LEU A 123 -5.47 -2.09 -18.64
N TRP A 124 -4.91 -3.18 -19.14
CA TRP A 124 -3.58 -3.67 -18.72
C TRP A 124 -2.48 -2.68 -19.09
N ILE A 125 -2.45 -2.21 -20.35
CA ILE A 125 -1.47 -1.22 -20.82
C ILE A 125 -1.62 0.08 -20.03
N LEU A 126 -2.86 0.54 -19.80
CA LEU A 126 -3.15 1.72 -19.02
C LEU A 126 -2.64 1.58 -17.58
N SER A 127 -2.86 0.42 -16.95
CA SER A 127 -2.44 0.17 -15.55
C SER A 127 -0.92 0.10 -15.40
N ILE A 128 -0.24 -0.53 -16.36
CA ILE A 128 1.23 -0.58 -16.39
C ILE A 128 1.78 0.84 -16.66
N GLY A 129 1.20 1.54 -17.64
CA GLY A 129 1.56 2.92 -17.97
C GLY A 129 1.44 3.86 -16.78
N LEU A 130 0.30 3.84 -16.08
CA LEU A 130 0.07 4.66 -14.89
C LEU A 130 1.06 4.34 -13.76
N ASN A 131 1.33 3.06 -13.49
CA ASN A 131 2.31 2.66 -12.47
C ASN A 131 3.72 3.15 -12.79
N LEU A 132 4.15 3.01 -14.04
CA LEU A 132 5.44 3.53 -14.49
C LEU A 132 5.47 5.05 -14.38
N SER A 133 4.45 5.74 -14.88
CA SER A 133 4.36 7.20 -14.81
C SER A 133 4.47 7.72 -13.38
N ILE A 134 3.72 7.14 -12.43
CA ILE A 134 3.75 7.58 -11.03
C ILE A 134 5.14 7.39 -10.40
N THR A 135 5.83 6.30 -10.75
CA THR A 135 7.16 5.98 -10.20
C THR A 135 8.26 6.85 -10.81
N PHE A 136 8.20 7.11 -12.12
CA PHE A 136 9.21 7.88 -12.84
C PHE A 136 8.98 9.40 -12.79
N LEU A 137 7.80 9.88 -12.39
CA LEU A 137 7.50 11.31 -12.27
C LEU A 137 8.42 12.04 -11.27
N THR A 138 8.99 11.32 -10.30
CA THR A 138 9.95 11.84 -9.32
C THR A 138 11.41 11.73 -9.79
N TRP A 139 11.67 11.25 -11.00
CA TRP A 139 13.04 11.18 -11.54
C TRP A 139 13.71 12.55 -11.73
N PRO A 140 13.05 13.59 -12.28
CA PRO A 140 13.67 14.91 -12.46
C PRO A 140 14.02 15.58 -11.13
N TRP A 141 13.23 15.28 -10.10
CA TRP A 141 13.41 15.68 -8.72
C TRP A 141 14.65 15.05 -8.10
N LEU A 142 14.99 13.82 -8.49
CA LEU A 142 16.20 13.14 -8.03
C LEU A 142 17.48 13.75 -8.65
N LEU A 143 17.39 14.27 -9.88
CA LEU A 143 18.50 14.90 -10.61
C LEU A 143 18.84 16.32 -10.11
N GLY A 144 18.14 16.83 -9.09
CA GLY A 144 18.44 18.10 -8.46
C GLY A 144 17.76 19.33 -9.07
N ASN A 145 16.84 19.14 -10.03
CA ASN A 145 16.04 20.23 -10.60
C ASN A 145 15.18 20.93 -9.53
N SER A 146 14.84 22.19 -9.78
CA SER A 146 14.00 23.00 -8.90
C SER A 146 12.57 22.42 -8.81
N TYR A 147 12.12 22.17 -7.59
CA TYR A 147 10.76 21.68 -7.32
C TYR A 147 9.79 22.85 -7.41
N HIS A 148 8.74 22.70 -8.23
CA HIS A 148 7.62 23.63 -8.15
C HIS A 148 6.72 23.19 -6.99
N ASN A 149 6.52 24.06 -5.99
CA ASN A 149 5.82 23.73 -4.74
C ASN A 149 4.47 23.05 -4.97
N MET A 150 3.71 23.53 -5.97
CA MET A 150 2.40 22.97 -6.31
C MET A 150 2.49 21.52 -6.82
N ALA A 151 3.49 21.21 -7.64
CA ALA A 151 3.67 19.85 -8.18
C ALA A 151 4.03 18.85 -7.07
N SER A 152 4.85 19.27 -6.10
CA SER A 152 5.24 18.43 -4.97
C SER A 152 4.08 18.14 -4.00
N VAL A 153 3.23 19.14 -3.73
CA VAL A 153 2.05 18.97 -2.87
C VAL A 153 1.00 18.09 -3.54
N LEU A 154 0.72 18.32 -4.83
CA LEU A 154 -0.23 17.51 -5.60
C LEU A 154 0.24 16.07 -5.70
N TYR A 155 1.52 15.86 -6.02
CA TYR A 155 2.09 14.53 -6.05
C TYR A 155 1.97 13.87 -4.68
N GLY A 156 2.46 14.50 -3.61
CA GLY A 156 2.41 13.97 -2.25
C GLY A 156 1.02 13.53 -1.81
N SER A 157 -0.02 14.26 -2.23
CA SER A 157 -1.42 13.97 -1.87
C SER A 157 -2.08 12.88 -2.73
N THR A 158 -1.76 12.78 -4.01
CA THR A 158 -2.52 11.95 -4.98
C THR A 158 -1.79 10.70 -5.47
N HIS A 159 -0.46 10.67 -5.41
CA HIS A 159 0.31 9.57 -5.97
C HIS A 159 -0.05 8.21 -5.36
N ARG A 160 -0.31 8.15 -4.05
CA ARG A 160 -0.68 6.92 -3.33
C ARG A 160 -2.04 6.37 -3.78
N THR A 161 -3.03 7.25 -3.96
CA THR A 161 -4.38 6.85 -4.41
C THR A 161 -4.39 6.45 -5.88
N LEU A 162 -3.67 7.18 -6.73
CA LEU A 162 -3.52 6.84 -8.15
C LEU A 162 -2.77 5.52 -8.35
N TRP A 163 -1.75 5.26 -7.53
CA TRP A 163 -1.02 4.00 -7.53
C TRP A 163 -1.95 2.84 -7.15
N ALA A 164 -2.72 2.99 -6.07
CA ALA A 164 -3.71 2.00 -5.66
C ALA A 164 -4.82 1.78 -6.70
N LEU A 165 -5.26 2.84 -7.38
CA LEU A 165 -6.25 2.75 -8.46
C LEU A 165 -5.70 1.96 -9.65
N SER A 166 -4.42 2.14 -9.98
CA SER A 166 -3.73 1.37 -11.01
C SER A 166 -3.66 -0.12 -10.66
N TRP A 167 -3.39 -0.45 -9.40
CA TRP A 167 -3.41 -1.84 -8.92
C TRP A 167 -4.81 -2.41 -8.75
N SER A 168 -5.85 -1.58 -8.60
CA SER A 168 -7.23 -2.04 -8.44
C SER A 168 -7.73 -2.80 -9.68
N TYR A 169 -7.32 -2.38 -10.88
CA TYR A 169 -7.62 -3.12 -12.11
C TYR A 169 -6.89 -4.46 -12.19
N VAL A 170 -5.60 -4.51 -11.82
CA VAL A 170 -4.83 -5.76 -11.78
C VAL A 170 -5.49 -6.77 -10.83
N LEU A 171 -5.89 -6.30 -9.64
CA LEU A 171 -6.64 -7.09 -8.66
C LEU A 171 -7.96 -7.62 -9.24
N PHE A 172 -8.72 -6.77 -9.93
CA PHE A 172 -9.97 -7.15 -10.57
C PHE A 172 -9.81 -8.15 -11.72
N ALA A 173 -8.78 -7.97 -12.56
CA ALA A 173 -8.44 -8.90 -13.64
C ALA A 173 -8.07 -10.27 -13.08
N CYS A 174 -7.35 -10.32 -11.95
CA CYS A 174 -7.06 -11.56 -11.24
C CYS A 174 -8.32 -12.18 -10.65
N ALA A 175 -9.19 -11.39 -10.00
CA ALA A 175 -10.42 -11.88 -9.36
C ALA A 175 -11.47 -12.40 -10.36
N THR A 176 -11.46 -11.89 -11.60
CA THR A 176 -12.37 -12.32 -12.68
C THR A 176 -11.79 -13.45 -13.54
N GLY A 177 -10.54 -13.85 -13.32
CA GLY A 177 -9.87 -14.90 -14.11
C GLY A 177 -9.35 -14.46 -15.48
N HIS A 178 -9.48 -13.17 -15.83
CA HIS A 178 -8.98 -12.61 -17.11
C HIS A 178 -7.49 -12.22 -17.06
N GLY A 179 -6.79 -12.54 -15.97
CA GLY A 179 -5.39 -12.20 -15.72
C GLY A 179 -4.34 -13.14 -16.35
N SER A 180 -4.69 -13.95 -17.35
CA SER A 180 -3.85 -14.92 -18.08
C SER A 180 -2.58 -15.40 -17.34
N VAL A 181 -1.43 -14.76 -17.56
CA VAL A 181 -0.12 -15.11 -17.01
C VAL A 181 -0.03 -14.83 -15.51
N VAL A 182 -0.56 -13.69 -15.07
CA VAL A 182 -0.52 -13.24 -13.67
C VAL A 182 -1.37 -14.15 -12.80
N ASN A 183 -2.54 -14.59 -13.29
CA ASN A 183 -3.39 -15.51 -12.52
C ASN A 183 -2.73 -16.89 -12.34
N THR A 184 -2.03 -17.39 -13.36
CA THR A 184 -1.26 -18.65 -13.27
C THR A 184 -0.08 -18.52 -12.31
N ALA A 185 0.63 -17.39 -12.32
CA ALA A 185 1.69 -17.13 -11.36
C ALA A 185 1.15 -17.03 -9.92
N LEU A 186 0.11 -16.23 -9.68
CA LEU A 186 -0.41 -15.97 -8.33
C LEU A 186 -1.19 -17.16 -7.74
N SER A 187 -1.74 -18.06 -8.57
CA SER A 187 -2.40 -19.27 -8.09
C SER A 187 -1.43 -20.37 -7.63
N TRP A 188 -0.12 -20.16 -7.77
CA TRP A 188 0.86 -21.14 -7.35
C TRP A 188 0.90 -21.27 -5.83
N LYS A 189 0.67 -22.50 -5.33
CA LYS A 189 0.63 -22.82 -3.88
C LYS A 189 1.91 -22.43 -3.13
N ALA A 190 3.05 -22.28 -3.82
CA ALA A 190 4.30 -21.79 -3.26
C ALA A 190 4.21 -20.34 -2.75
N PHE A 191 3.31 -19.52 -3.29
CA PHE A 191 3.11 -18.14 -2.84
C PHE A 191 2.35 -18.02 -1.53
N ILE A 192 1.69 -19.09 -1.06
CA ILE A 192 0.98 -19.08 0.22
C ILE A 192 1.96 -18.89 1.41
N PRO A 193 3.02 -19.71 1.59
CA PRO A 193 4.02 -19.46 2.63
C PRO A 193 4.84 -18.20 2.35
N LEU A 194 5.16 -17.91 1.08
CA LEU A 194 5.93 -16.72 0.72
C LEU A 194 5.21 -15.42 1.06
N SER A 195 3.88 -15.35 0.87
CA SER A 195 3.09 -14.17 1.24
C SER A 195 3.17 -13.83 2.73
N ARG A 196 3.31 -14.84 3.60
CA ARG A 196 3.48 -14.66 5.05
C ARG A 196 4.89 -14.17 5.38
N LEU A 197 5.90 -14.69 4.68
CA LEU A 197 7.30 -14.25 4.82
C LEU A 197 7.51 -12.84 4.29
N SER A 198 6.92 -12.45 3.16
CA SER A 198 7.03 -11.10 2.59
C SER A 198 6.46 -10.04 3.53
N PHE A 199 5.37 -10.35 4.24
CA PHE A 199 4.81 -9.43 5.23
C PHE A 199 5.74 -9.26 6.45
N GLN A 200 6.33 -10.35 6.93
CA GLN A 200 7.31 -10.30 8.02
C GLN A 200 8.59 -9.57 7.58
N ALA A 201 9.13 -9.91 6.40
CA ALA A 201 10.30 -9.28 5.82
C ALA A 201 10.09 -7.79 5.57
N TYR A 202 8.89 -7.37 5.16
CA TYR A 202 8.51 -5.96 5.04
C TYR A 202 8.63 -5.22 6.37
N LEU A 203 8.10 -5.80 7.46
CA LEU A 203 8.26 -5.22 8.80
C LEU A 203 9.73 -5.12 9.22
N TYR A 204 10.54 -6.15 8.93
CA TYR A 204 11.99 -6.14 9.18
C TYR A 204 12.75 -5.13 8.30
N HIS A 205 12.30 -4.87 7.07
CA HIS A 205 12.95 -3.95 6.14
C HIS A 205 12.91 -2.51 6.67
N SER A 206 11.76 -2.07 7.18
CA SER A 206 11.63 -0.78 7.85
C SER A 206 12.58 -0.67 9.06
N VAL A 207 12.84 -1.78 9.77
CA VAL A 207 13.78 -1.80 10.90
C VAL A 207 15.22 -1.54 10.48
N LEU A 208 15.68 -2.24 9.45
CA LEU A 208 17.06 -2.17 8.99
C LEU A 208 17.41 -0.79 8.42
N ILE A 209 16.49 -0.18 7.65
CA ILE A 209 16.69 1.17 7.11
C ILE A 209 16.80 2.19 8.24
N SER A 210 15.89 2.15 9.21
CA SER A 210 15.93 3.08 10.34
C SER A 210 17.19 2.89 11.18
N ARG A 211 17.60 1.65 11.47
CA ARG A 211 18.84 1.39 12.22
C ARG A 211 20.07 1.92 11.50
N PHE A 212 20.14 1.75 10.18
CA PHE A 212 21.24 2.29 9.36
C PHE A 212 21.28 3.83 9.38
N VAL A 213 20.12 4.48 9.39
CA VAL A 213 20.01 5.95 9.52
C VAL A 213 20.41 6.43 10.92
N TYR A 214 20.05 5.70 11.98
CA TYR A 214 20.41 6.06 13.36
C TYR A 214 21.89 5.80 13.70
N ASP A 215 22.49 4.73 13.16
CA ASP A 215 23.91 4.42 13.38
C ASP A 215 24.84 5.26 12.47
N ALA A 216 24.30 6.00 11.50
CA ALA A 216 25.06 6.95 10.70
C ALA A 216 25.55 8.13 11.58
N ARG A 217 26.79 8.05 12.06
CA ARG A 217 27.46 9.04 12.93
C ARG A 217 27.69 10.42 12.28
N GLN A 218 27.38 10.57 11.00
CA GLN A 218 27.43 11.86 10.31
C GLN A 218 26.00 12.22 9.93
N PRO A 219 25.56 13.47 10.12
CA PRO A 219 24.31 13.91 9.53
C PRO A 219 24.46 13.65 8.04
N LEU A 220 23.68 12.70 7.50
CA LEU A 220 23.48 12.61 6.07
C LEU A 220 22.96 14.00 5.70
N TYR A 221 23.86 14.85 5.18
CA TYR A 221 23.55 16.19 4.68
C TYR A 221 22.20 16.07 3.98
N SER A 222 21.28 17.00 4.22
CA SER A 222 19.95 17.09 3.60
C SER A 222 20.03 17.16 2.08
N SER A 223 20.60 16.13 1.48
CA SER A 223 20.57 15.83 0.08
C SER A 223 19.13 15.51 -0.19
N LYS A 224 18.62 16.15 -1.23
CA LYS A 224 17.27 16.00 -1.78
C LYS A 224 16.80 14.53 -1.85
N ILE A 225 17.75 13.59 -1.92
CA ILE A 225 17.58 12.14 -1.88
C ILE A 225 16.95 11.64 -0.56
N THR A 226 17.39 12.11 0.60
CA THR A 226 16.88 11.64 1.91
C THR A 226 15.44 12.10 2.14
N LEU A 227 15.10 13.32 1.69
CA LEU A 227 13.75 13.85 1.80
C LEU A 227 12.78 13.08 0.88
N VAL A 228 13.23 12.69 -0.32
CA VAL A 228 12.46 11.80 -1.22
C VAL A 228 12.29 10.40 -0.63
N CYS A 229 13.32 9.81 -0.01
CA CYS A 229 13.20 8.52 0.69
C CYS A 229 12.16 8.56 1.82
N ILE A 230 12.14 9.63 2.61
CA ILE A 230 11.18 9.79 3.73
C ILE A 230 9.76 10.08 3.21
N THR A 231 9.62 10.84 2.13
CA THR A 231 8.29 11.14 1.52
C THR A 231 7.68 9.91 0.82
N CYS A 232 8.51 8.97 0.37
CA CYS A 232 8.13 7.72 -0.29
C CYS A 232 7.96 6.51 0.66
N LEU A 233 8.30 6.65 1.95
CA LEU A 233 7.99 5.71 3.04
C LEU A 233 6.56 5.93 3.58
#